data_AF-A0A924LGL0-F1
#
_entry.id   AF-A0A924LGL0-F1
#
_cell.length_a   1.000
_cell.length_b   1.000
_cell.length_c   1.000
_cell.angle_alpha   90.00
_cell.angle_beta   90.00
_cell.angle_gamma   90.00
#
_symmetry.space_group_name_H-M   'P 1'
#
loop_
_entity.id
_entity.type
_entity.pdbx_description
1 polymer ?
#
loop_
_entity_poly.entity_id
_entity_poly.type
_entity_poly.pdbx_seq_one_letter_code
_entity_poly.pdbx_strand_id
1 'polypeptide(L)'
;MSHETEGRLRIAPVLKRFIDTEALPGTDLAPAAFWAGVERLVAVFGPRNARLLAERDRLQAEIDAWHLARRGQVFDAGAYTAFLSEIGYLRPAPTA
;
A
#
# COMPACT_ATOMS: atom_id res chain seq x y z
N MET A 1 3.68 -24.05 -8.95
CA MET A 1 4.63 -23.00 -9.40
C MET A 1 5.90 -23.12 -8.56
N SER A 2 7.06 -23.33 -9.19
CA SER A 2 8.35 -23.38 -8.49
C SER A 2 8.75 -21.97 -8.00
N HIS A 3 9.43 -21.91 -6.85
CA HIS A 3 9.97 -20.69 -6.26
C HIS A 3 11.39 -20.96 -5.77
N GLU A 4 12.24 -19.94 -5.82
CA GLU A 4 13.55 -19.93 -5.18
C GLU A 4 13.47 -19.16 -3.86
N THR A 5 14.29 -19.53 -2.88
CA THR A 5 14.26 -18.94 -1.54
C THR A 5 15.49 -18.06 -1.32
N GLU A 6 15.26 -16.82 -0.92
CA GLU A 6 16.29 -15.86 -0.48
C GLU A 6 15.87 -15.33 0.90
N GLY A 7 16.54 -15.78 1.96
CA GLY A 7 16.07 -15.53 3.33
C GLY A 7 14.64 -16.05 3.52
N ARG A 8 13.71 -15.15 3.87
CA ARG A 8 12.26 -15.46 3.99
C ARG A 8 11.45 -15.21 2.71
N LEU A 9 12.07 -14.71 1.65
CA LEU A 9 11.38 -14.45 0.39
C LEU A 9 11.23 -15.75 -0.41
N ARG A 10 10.07 -15.94 -1.04
CA ARG A 10 9.83 -16.95 -2.07
C ARG A 10 9.66 -16.23 -3.40
N ILE A 11 10.66 -16.34 -4.27
CA ILE A 11 10.79 -15.53 -5.48
C ILE A 11 10.54 -16.42 -6.70
N ALA A 12 9.82 -15.92 -7.69
CA ALA A 12 9.65 -16.62 -8.96
C ALA A 12 11.03 -16.76 -9.66
N PRO A 13 11.42 -17.97 -10.13
CA PRO A 13 12.75 -18.21 -10.72
C PRO A 13 13.06 -17.28 -11.91
N VAL A 14 12.04 -16.94 -12.70
CA VAL A 14 12.18 -16.02 -13.84
C VAL A 14 12.57 -14.61 -13.38
N LEU A 15 11.98 -14.13 -12.28
CA LEU A 15 12.29 -12.80 -11.73
C LEU A 15 13.69 -12.80 -11.10
N LYS A 16 14.02 -13.84 -10.34
CA LYS A 16 15.34 -13.95 -9.70
C LYS A 16 16.45 -13.94 -10.74
N ARG A 17 16.35 -14.79 -11.76
CA ARG A 17 17.31 -14.83 -12.87
C ARG A 17 17.45 -13.48 -13.56
N PHE A 18 16.34 -12.86 -13.95
CA PHE A 18 16.36 -11.55 -14.60
C PHE A 18 17.12 -10.51 -13.75
N ILE A 19 16.83 -10.42 -12.46
CA ILE A 19 17.50 -9.47 -11.58
C ILE A 19 19.00 -9.79 -11.48
N ASP A 20 19.35 -11.04 -11.23
CA ASP A 20 20.73 -11.45 -10.96
C ASP A 20 21.62 -11.36 -12.22
N THR A 21 21.09 -11.67 -13.41
CA THR A 21 21.89 -11.80 -14.63
C THR A 21 21.72 -10.65 -15.63
N GLU A 22 20.67 -9.84 -15.50
CA GLU A 22 20.38 -8.76 -16.46
C GLU A 22 20.29 -7.39 -15.79
N ALA A 23 19.60 -7.26 -14.65
CA ALA A 23 19.36 -5.95 -14.04
C ALA A 23 20.49 -5.47 -13.12
N LEU A 24 21.12 -6.37 -12.34
CA LEU A 24 22.18 -6.01 -11.40
C LEU A 24 23.57 -5.79 -12.02
N PRO A 25 23.99 -6.51 -13.09
CA PRO A 25 25.29 -6.27 -13.69
C PRO A 25 25.47 -4.80 -14.11
N GLY A 26 26.57 -4.18 -13.68
CA GLY A 26 26.87 -2.77 -13.94
C GLY A 26 26.35 -1.77 -12.90
N THR A 27 25.70 -2.24 -11.82
CA THR A 27 25.17 -1.38 -10.73
C THR A 27 26.05 -1.34 -9.48
N ASP A 28 27.16 -2.07 -9.45
CA ASP A 28 28.02 -2.30 -8.28
C ASP A 28 27.34 -2.95 -7.07
N LEU A 29 26.10 -3.46 -7.24
CA LEU A 29 25.36 -4.17 -6.20
C LEU A 29 25.56 -5.69 -6.30
N ALA A 30 26.00 -6.30 -5.21
CA ALA A 30 26.02 -7.76 -5.09
C ALA A 30 24.60 -8.33 -4.96
N PRO A 31 24.23 -9.40 -5.68
CA PRO A 31 22.90 -10.01 -5.61
C PRO A 31 22.44 -10.34 -4.19
N ALA A 32 23.33 -10.91 -3.36
CA ALA A 32 23.00 -11.22 -1.97
C ALA A 32 22.65 -9.97 -1.14
N ALA A 33 23.37 -8.86 -1.35
CA ALA A 33 23.10 -7.60 -0.66
C ALA A 33 21.76 -6.98 -1.12
N PHE A 34 21.48 -7.08 -2.42
CA PHE A 34 20.21 -6.64 -3.01
C PHE A 34 19.02 -7.41 -2.41
N TRP A 35 19.04 -8.74 -2.46
CA TRP A 35 17.92 -9.57 -1.96
C TRP A 35 17.72 -9.44 -0.45
N ALA A 36 18.80 -9.36 0.33
CA ALA A 36 18.71 -9.05 1.76
C ALA A 36 18.08 -7.66 2.01
N GLY A 37 18.38 -6.67 1.16
CA GLY A 37 17.75 -5.35 1.19
C GLY A 37 16.25 -5.41 0.91
N VAL A 38 15.85 -6.11 -0.16
CA VAL A 38 14.45 -6.34 -0.51
C VAL A 38 13.71 -7.03 0.63
N GLU A 39 14.27 -8.08 1.22
CA GLU A 39 13.65 -8.79 2.34
C GLU A 39 13.40 -7.86 3.53
N ARG A 40 14.38 -7.03 3.89
CA ARG A 40 14.21 -6.04 4.97
C ARG A 40 13.12 -5.03 4.67
N LEU A 41 13.09 -4.49 3.45
CA LEU A 41 12.07 -3.53 3.04
C LEU A 41 10.67 -4.15 3.06
N VAL A 42 10.50 -5.37 2.55
CA VAL A 42 9.23 -6.09 2.60
C VAL A 42 8.80 -6.36 4.04
N ALA A 43 9.72 -6.77 4.92
CA ALA A 43 9.40 -7.04 6.32
C ALA A 43 8.97 -5.77 7.08
N VAL A 44 9.60 -4.62 6.82
CA VAL A 44 9.30 -3.35 7.50
C VAL A 44 8.04 -2.70 6.91
N PHE A 45 7.94 -2.61 5.58
CA PHE A 45 6.89 -1.83 4.92
C PHE A 45 5.68 -2.66 4.48
N GLY A 46 5.80 -3.98 4.36
CA GLY A 46 4.68 -4.88 4.02
C GLY A 46 3.49 -4.72 4.96
N PRO A 47 3.67 -4.84 6.29
CA PRO A 47 2.59 -4.62 7.26
C PRO A 47 2.02 -3.20 7.22
N ARG A 48 2.85 -2.18 6.96
CA ARG A 48 2.40 -0.80 6.82
C ARG A 48 1.52 -0.63 5.57
N ASN A 49 1.93 -1.20 4.44
CA ASN A 49 1.17 -1.12 3.20
C ASN A 49 -0.20 -1.83 3.35
N ALA A 50 -0.23 -3.00 4.00
CA ALA A 50 -1.49 -3.69 4.31
C ALA A 50 -2.43 -2.84 5.16
N ARG A 51 -1.91 -2.13 6.18
CA ARG A 51 -2.71 -1.19 6.99
C ARG A 51 -3.25 -0.02 6.17
N LEU A 52 -2.46 0.52 5.24
CA LEU A 52 -2.91 1.61 4.37
C LEU A 52 -4.03 1.17 3.41
N LEU A 53 -4.00 -0.08 2.95
CA LEU A 53 -5.10 -0.65 2.16
C LEU A 53 -6.36 -0.82 3.03
N ALA A 54 -6.21 -1.39 4.24
CA ALA A 54 -7.34 -1.52 5.18
C ALA A 54 -7.94 -0.16 5.56
N GLU A 55 -7.11 0.90 5.65
CA GLU A 55 -7.59 2.26 5.90
C GLU A 55 -8.42 2.81 4.72
N ARG A 56 -8.05 2.47 3.47
CA ARG A 56 -8.89 2.79 2.30
C ARG A 56 -10.23 2.08 2.38
N ASP A 57 -10.22 0.81 2.74
CA ASP A 57 -11.45 0.01 2.86
C ASP A 57 -12.36 0.56 3.97
N ARG A 58 -11.78 0.94 5.12
CA ARG A 58 -12.51 1.60 6.22
C ARG A 58 -13.19 2.88 5.75
N LEU A 59 -12.43 3.78 5.13
CA LEU A 59 -12.93 5.07 4.65
C LEU A 59 -14.06 4.88 3.65
N GLN A 60 -13.90 3.97 2.68
CA GLN A 60 -14.93 3.69 1.69
C GLN A 60 -16.21 3.12 2.33
N ALA A 61 -16.07 2.18 3.26
CA ALA A 61 -17.21 1.59 3.96
C ALA A 61 -18.01 2.64 4.76
N GLU A 62 -17.32 3.60 5.41
CA GLU A 62 -17.98 4.70 6.13
C GLU A 62 -18.69 5.66 5.16
N ILE A 63 -18.09 5.98 4.03
CA ILE A 63 -18.70 6.80 2.97
C ILE A 63 -19.96 6.11 2.41
N ASP A 64 -19.87 4.82 2.10
CA ASP A 64 -21.00 4.03 1.60
C ASP A 64 -22.14 3.99 2.61
N ALA A 65 -21.82 3.74 3.89
CA ALA A 65 -22.80 3.73 4.98
C ALA A 65 -23.47 5.11 5.16
N TRP A 66 -22.71 6.20 5.05
CA TRP A 66 -23.24 7.56 5.16
C TRP A 66 -24.29 7.86 4.09
N HIS A 67 -24.00 7.46 2.84
CA HIS A 67 -24.92 7.64 1.71
C HIS A 67 -26.13 6.72 1.80
N LEU A 68 -25.95 5.45 2.19
CA LEU A 68 -27.04 4.50 2.33
C LEU A 68 -28.06 4.95 3.40
N ALA A 69 -27.58 5.45 4.54
CA ALA A 69 -28.42 5.95 5.62
C ALA A 69 -29.24 7.21 5.25
N ARG A 70 -28.81 7.94 4.21
CA ARG A 70 -29.43 9.20 3.75
C ARG A 70 -30.09 9.07 2.38
N ARG A 71 -30.34 7.84 1.93
CA ARG A 71 -30.93 7.57 0.61
C ARG A 71 -32.27 8.31 0.45
N GLY A 72 -32.41 9.03 -0.67
CA GLY A 72 -33.62 9.78 -1.00
C GLY A 72 -33.74 11.16 -0.34
N GLN A 73 -32.81 11.52 0.54
CA GLN A 73 -32.72 12.89 1.08
C GLN A 73 -31.99 13.79 0.09
N VAL A 74 -32.26 15.10 0.14
CA VAL A 74 -31.46 16.09 -0.61
C VAL A 74 -30.04 16.11 -0.05
N PHE A 75 -29.05 16.11 -0.94
CA PHE A 75 -27.65 16.09 -0.54
C PHE A 75 -27.23 17.41 0.13
N ASP A 76 -26.76 17.33 1.37
CA ASP A 76 -26.18 18.46 2.12
C ASP A 76 -24.65 18.41 2.06
N ALA A 77 -24.06 19.32 1.28
CA ALA A 77 -22.62 19.41 1.10
C ALA A 77 -21.86 19.83 2.38
N GLY A 78 -22.49 20.64 3.24
CA GLY A 78 -21.89 21.07 4.50
C GLY A 78 -21.78 19.91 5.48
N ALA A 79 -22.88 19.17 5.64
CA ALA A 79 -22.90 17.96 6.47
C ALA A 79 -21.94 16.89 5.94
N TYR A 80 -21.84 16.72 4.61
CA TYR A 80 -20.92 15.76 4.01
C TYR A 80 -19.46 16.15 4.21
N THR A 81 -19.11 17.43 4.06
CA THR A 81 -17.74 17.92 4.29
C THR A 81 -17.30 17.74 5.75
N ALA A 82 -18.21 18.02 6.69
CA ALA A 82 -17.97 17.79 8.11
C ALA A 82 -17.72 16.30 8.40
N PHE A 83 -18.56 15.42 7.86
CA PHE A 83 -18.41 13.97 7.98
C PHE A 83 -17.06 13.48 7.39
N LEU A 84 -16.70 13.90 6.18
CA LEU A 84 -15.42 13.50 5.58
C LEU A 84 -14.22 13.97 6.40
N SER A 85 -14.33 15.11 7.08
CA SER A 85 -13.29 15.60 7.99
C SER A 85 -13.23 14.78 9.28
N GLU A 86 -14.39 14.41 9.83
CA GLU A 86 -14.52 13.60 11.05
C GLU A 86 -13.89 12.21 10.87
N ILE A 87 -14.13 11.54 9.74
CA ILE A 87 -13.55 10.21 9.45
C ILE A 87 -12.07 10.29 9.05
N GLY A 88 -11.49 11.49 8.96
CA GLY A 88 -10.10 11.72 8.59
C GLY A 88 -9.81 11.62 7.09
N TYR A 89 -10.85 11.58 6.23
CA TYR A 89 -10.70 11.59 4.77
C TYR A 89 -10.21 12.95 4.29
N LEU A 90 -10.86 14.03 4.74
CA LEU A 90 -10.39 15.39 4.55
C LEU A 90 -9.48 15.77 5.71
N ARG A 91 -8.27 16.23 5.39
CA ARG A 91 -7.32 16.76 6.37
C ARG A 91 -7.07 18.24 6.10
N PRO A 92 -6.67 19.03 7.12
CA PRO A 92 -6.26 20.40 6.92
C PRO A 92 -5.16 20.51 5.86
N ALA A 93 -5.22 21.58 5.06
CA ALA A 93 -4.10 21.92 4.19
C ALA A 93 -2.84 22.13 5.06
N PRO A 94 -1.66 21.71 4.59
CA PRO A 94 -0.42 22.00 5.29
C PRO A 94 -0.22 23.52 5.38
N THR A 95 0.36 23.99 6.49
CA THR A 95 0.83 25.38 6.58
C THR A 95 2.01 25.57 5.62
N ALA A 96 2.07 26.76 5.01
CA ALA A 96 3.16 27.16 4.12
C ALA A 96 4.49 27.33 4.87
#